data_AF-A0A8B7NU72-F1
#
_entry.id   AF-A0A8B7NU72-F1
#
_cell.length_a   1.000
_cell.length_b   1.000
_cell.length_c   1.000
_cell.angle_alpha   90.00
_cell.angle_beta   90.00
_cell.angle_gamma   90.00
#
_symmetry.space_group_name_H-M   'P 1'
#
loop_
_entity.id
_entity.type
_entity.pdbx_description
1 polymer ?
#
loop_
_entity_poly.entity_id
_entity_poly.type
_entity_poly.pdbx_seq_one_letter_code
_entity_poly.pdbx_strand_id
1 'polypeptide(L)'
;MVSDKNQSVKRKTIDDNPGAPPKKGHWALGLKDAVKDPDMRVFRDDLIVIIKDKYPKARHHYLVLPHESLASLKNVKSEHLSLLQHIDAEARKFTAATHPGVVFRFGYHAIPSMAQVHMHAISDDFDSPCLKTKKHWNSFTTDYFIDSQEILNKLAAHGRISEISSSEGKRLLDSKLRCHKCDVEPPNIPKLKLHIRTHLTEKP
;
A
#
# COMPACT_ATOMS: atom_id res chain seq x y z
N MET A 1 35.05 31.75 64.80
CA MET A 1 33.57 31.72 64.89
C MET A 1 33.05 32.23 63.55
N VAL A 2 32.73 31.30 62.64
CA VAL A 2 31.39 31.11 62.03
C VAL A 2 30.95 32.39 61.27
N SER A 3 31.20 32.55 59.97
CA SER A 3 30.57 31.87 58.82
C SER A 3 29.05 31.83 58.89
N ASP A 4 28.39 32.93 58.47
CA ASP A 4 26.98 32.88 58.06
C ASP A 4 26.85 33.26 56.58
N LYS A 5 26.65 32.21 55.77
CA LYS A 5 26.11 32.31 54.42
C LYS A 5 24.60 32.48 54.56
N ASN A 6 24.04 33.59 54.07
CA ASN A 6 22.61 33.65 53.81
C ASN A 6 22.31 33.85 52.32
N GLN A 7 21.32 33.09 51.89
CA GLN A 7 20.92 32.77 50.53
C GLN A 7 20.43 34.01 49.77
N SER A 8 20.72 34.06 48.48
CA SER A 8 19.89 34.79 47.54
C SER A 8 19.66 33.96 46.29
N VAL A 9 18.38 33.79 46.00
CA VAL A 9 17.76 32.89 45.05
C VAL A 9 18.06 33.35 43.62
N LYS A 10 18.78 32.53 42.83
CA LYS A 10 18.88 32.73 41.38
C LYS A 10 17.73 31.99 40.69
N ARG A 11 16.77 32.77 40.18
CA ARG A 11 15.74 32.32 39.24
C ARG A 11 16.41 31.67 38.02
N LYS A 12 16.11 30.40 37.77
CA LYS A 12 16.46 29.71 36.52
C LYS A 12 15.55 30.26 35.42
N THR A 13 16.16 30.84 34.41
CA THR A 13 15.52 31.25 33.16
C THR A 13 14.93 30.04 32.45
N ILE A 14 13.75 30.24 31.88
CA ILE A 14 13.03 29.29 31.03
C ILE A 14 13.84 29.16 29.73
N ASP A 15 14.38 27.97 29.46
CA ASP A 15 14.86 27.61 28.12
C ASP A 15 13.64 27.22 27.28
N ASP A 16 13.15 28.18 26.51
CA ASP A 16 12.26 27.93 25.37
C ASP A 16 13.07 27.23 24.26
N ASN A 17 13.14 25.90 24.33
CA ASN A 17 13.59 25.11 23.20
C ASN A 17 12.34 24.56 22.47
N PRO A 18 11.99 25.06 21.27
CA PRO A 18 10.87 24.51 20.53
C PRO A 18 11.21 23.06 20.17
N GLY A 19 10.39 22.14 20.68
CA GLY A 19 10.55 20.71 20.53
C GLY A 19 10.96 20.34 19.11
N ALA A 20 12.05 19.59 19.01
CA ALA A 20 12.51 19.02 17.76
C ALA A 20 11.31 18.41 17.01
N PRO A 21 11.20 18.64 15.69
CA PRO A 21 10.09 18.11 14.91
C PRO A 21 10.03 16.59 15.13
N PRO A 22 8.82 16.00 15.24
CA PRO A 22 8.67 14.58 15.47
C PRO A 22 9.48 13.83 14.40
N LYS A 23 10.41 12.99 14.86
CA LYS A 23 11.24 12.16 13.98
C LYS A 23 10.30 11.45 13.02
N LYS A 24 10.45 11.71 11.71
CA LYS A 24 9.68 11.05 10.65
C LYS A 24 9.78 9.55 10.89
N GLY A 25 8.70 8.95 11.39
CA GLY A 25 8.60 7.50 11.56
C GLY A 25 8.96 6.84 10.24
N HIS A 26 9.70 5.73 10.32
CA HIS A 26 10.05 4.94 9.15
C HIS A 26 8.75 4.64 8.40
N TRP A 27 8.58 5.21 7.20
CA TRP A 27 7.35 5.06 6.41
C TRP A 27 7.00 3.58 6.15
N ALA A 28 8.01 2.70 6.18
CA ALA A 28 7.88 1.24 6.12
C ALA A 28 7.13 0.61 7.32
N LEU A 29 7.01 1.32 8.46
CA LEU A 29 6.24 0.90 9.64
C LEU A 29 4.81 1.47 9.65
N GLY A 30 4.47 2.39 8.74
CA GLY A 30 3.17 3.08 8.74
C GLY A 30 1.97 2.14 8.58
N LEU A 31 2.20 0.93 8.08
CA LEU A 31 1.18 -0.12 7.96
C LEU A 31 0.68 -0.59 9.34
N LYS A 32 1.59 -0.77 10.30
CA LYS A 32 1.24 -1.23 11.65
C LYS A 32 0.41 -0.21 12.42
N ASP A 33 0.65 1.08 12.16
CA ASP A 33 -0.15 2.16 12.74
C ASP A 33 -1.54 2.24 12.10
N ALA A 34 -1.62 2.08 10.77
CA ALA A 34 -2.90 2.06 10.05
C ALA A 34 -3.80 0.88 10.43
N VAL A 35 -3.23 -0.28 10.77
CA VAL A 35 -4.00 -1.45 11.25
C VAL A 35 -4.62 -1.19 12.64
N LYS A 36 -3.94 -0.40 13.49
CA LYS A 36 -4.43 -0.05 14.83
C LYS A 36 -5.53 1.01 14.78
N ASP A 37 -5.58 1.80 13.71
CA ASP A 37 -6.61 2.82 13.51
C ASP A 37 -7.97 2.16 13.20
N PRO A 38 -8.96 2.27 14.11
CA PRO A 38 -10.27 1.67 13.90
C PRO A 38 -11.03 2.28 12.73
N ASP A 39 -10.77 3.55 12.36
CA ASP A 39 -11.49 4.23 11.27
C ASP A 39 -11.03 3.78 9.88
N MET A 40 -9.81 3.23 9.82
CA MET A 40 -9.23 2.69 8.60
C MET A 40 -9.67 1.24 8.35
N ARG A 41 -10.08 0.52 9.40
CA ARG A 41 -10.44 -0.90 9.33
C ARG A 41 -11.87 -1.08 8.85
N VAL A 42 -12.02 -1.83 7.76
CA VAL A 42 -13.33 -2.11 7.13
C VAL A 42 -13.79 -3.56 7.31
N PHE A 43 -12.86 -4.47 7.61
CA PHE A 43 -13.17 -5.87 7.91
C PHE A 43 -12.06 -6.46 8.80
N ARG A 44 -12.42 -7.46 9.61
CA ARG A 44 -11.48 -8.25 10.40
C ARG A 44 -12.08 -9.60 10.73
N ASP A 45 -11.26 -10.63 10.64
CA ASP A 45 -11.50 -11.95 11.21
C ASP A 45 -10.25 -12.41 12.00
N ASP A 46 -10.19 -13.71 12.30
CA ASP A 46 -9.09 -14.33 13.06
C ASP A 46 -7.78 -14.45 12.28
N LEU A 47 -7.81 -14.33 10.94
CA LEU A 47 -6.65 -14.52 10.07
C LEU A 47 -6.15 -13.21 9.45
N ILE A 48 -7.06 -12.30 9.14
CA ILE A 48 -6.76 -11.11 8.34
C ILE A 48 -7.47 -9.84 8.86
N VAL A 49 -7.01 -8.71 8.33
CA VAL A 49 -7.66 -7.40 8.42
C VAL A 49 -7.68 -6.75 7.04
N ILE A 50 -8.79 -6.09 6.69
CA ILE A 50 -8.87 -5.22 5.52
C ILE A 50 -8.93 -3.78 6.01
N ILE A 51 -8.03 -2.95 5.49
CA ILE A 51 -7.98 -1.52 5.79
C ILE A 51 -8.06 -0.70 4.50
N LYS A 52 -8.53 0.55 4.60
CA LYS A 52 -8.38 1.55 3.53
C LYS A 52 -6.91 1.88 3.33
N ASP A 53 -6.46 2.05 2.10
CA ASP A 53 -5.14 2.62 1.84
C ASP A 53 -5.16 4.12 2.18
N LYS A 54 -4.19 4.59 2.97
CA LYS A 54 -4.08 5.99 3.40
C LYS A 54 -3.82 6.96 2.24
N TYR A 55 -3.22 6.47 1.16
CA TYR A 55 -2.88 7.22 -0.05
C TYR A 55 -3.43 6.48 -1.28
N PRO A 56 -4.76 6.35 -1.42
CA PRO A 56 -5.41 5.47 -2.39
C PRO A 56 -5.03 5.84 -3.82
N LYS A 57 -4.74 4.89 -4.72
CA LYS A 57 -4.35 5.20 -6.12
C LYS A 57 -5.52 5.16 -7.11
N ALA A 58 -6.69 4.76 -6.65
CA ALA A 58 -7.97 4.76 -7.35
C ALA A 58 -9.07 5.23 -6.38
N ARG A 59 -10.33 5.31 -6.84
CA ARG A 59 -11.48 5.66 -5.99
C ARG A 59 -11.64 4.70 -4.81
N HIS A 60 -11.37 3.42 -5.02
CA HIS A 60 -11.38 2.39 -3.99
C HIS A 60 -10.01 1.71 -3.95
N HIS A 61 -9.35 1.78 -2.81
CA HIS A 61 -8.07 1.11 -2.61
C HIS A 61 -7.97 0.61 -1.18
N TYR A 62 -7.84 -0.70 -1.05
CA TYR A 62 -7.75 -1.40 0.22
C TYR A 62 -6.47 -2.23 0.28
N LEU A 63 -6.00 -2.44 1.50
CA LEU A 63 -4.91 -3.34 1.82
C LEU A 63 -5.46 -4.48 2.66
N VAL A 64 -5.19 -5.70 2.25
CA VAL A 64 -5.56 -6.92 2.98
C VAL A 64 -4.31 -7.51 3.59
N LEU A 65 -4.28 -7.60 4.92
CA LEU A 65 -3.11 -7.99 5.67
C LEU A 65 -3.40 -9.24 6.50
N PRO A 66 -2.51 -10.23 6.49
CA PRO A 66 -2.54 -11.27 7.50
C PRO A 66 -2.16 -10.71 8.87
N HIS A 67 -2.77 -11.26 9.93
CA HIS A 67 -2.29 -11.06 11.30
C HIS A 67 -0.95 -11.78 11.51
N GLU A 68 -0.72 -12.87 10.78
CA GLU A 68 0.58 -13.53 10.71
C GLU A 68 1.64 -12.60 10.14
N SER A 69 2.80 -12.54 10.80
CA SER A 69 3.89 -11.65 10.41
C SER A 69 4.70 -12.21 9.24
N LEU A 70 4.22 -12.01 8.02
CA LEU A 70 4.95 -12.33 6.79
C LEU A 70 5.66 -11.09 6.24
N ALA A 71 6.99 -11.05 6.31
CA ALA A 71 7.76 -9.85 5.95
C ALA A 71 7.70 -9.50 4.46
N SER A 72 7.69 -10.50 3.58
CA SER A 72 7.65 -10.32 2.13
C SER A 72 7.15 -11.58 1.42
N LEU A 73 6.81 -11.46 0.14
CA LEU A 73 6.44 -12.62 -0.69
C LEU A 73 7.55 -13.67 -0.79
N LYS A 74 8.81 -13.30 -0.56
CA LYS A 74 9.96 -14.23 -0.54
C LYS A 74 9.87 -15.25 0.59
N ASN A 75 9.19 -14.88 1.68
CA ASN A 75 9.03 -15.71 2.86
C ASN A 75 7.79 -16.61 2.78
N VAL A 76 6.96 -16.42 1.75
CA VAL A 76 5.78 -17.24 1.51
C VAL A 76 6.21 -18.61 0.97
N LYS A 77 5.60 -19.65 1.54
CA LYS A 77 5.87 -21.07 1.31
C LYS A 77 4.56 -21.83 1.20
N SER A 78 4.60 -23.10 0.79
CA SER A 78 3.40 -23.95 0.64
C SER A 78 2.46 -23.94 1.86
N GLU A 79 3.00 -23.86 3.08
CA GLU A 79 2.22 -23.80 4.33
C GLU A 79 1.31 -22.56 4.43
N HIS A 80 1.66 -21.48 3.73
CA HIS A 80 0.90 -20.24 3.70
C HIS A 80 -0.18 -20.20 2.60
N LEU A 81 -0.30 -21.25 1.78
CA LEU A 81 -1.22 -21.25 0.63
C LEU A 81 -2.67 -21.01 1.06
N SER A 82 -3.13 -21.68 2.12
CA SER A 82 -4.49 -21.49 2.67
C SER A 82 -4.73 -20.07 3.15
N LEU A 83 -3.74 -19.45 3.79
CA LEU A 83 -3.82 -18.05 4.22
C LEU A 83 -3.95 -17.10 3.03
N LEU A 84 -3.16 -17.29 1.97
CA LEU A 84 -3.26 -16.45 0.77
C LEU A 84 -4.58 -16.67 0.02
N GLN A 85 -5.10 -17.90 -0.01
CA GLN A 85 -6.44 -18.18 -0.56
C GLN A 85 -7.53 -17.45 0.23
N HIS A 86 -7.43 -17.45 1.56
CA HIS A 86 -8.35 -16.73 2.44
C HIS A 86 -8.29 -15.21 2.24
N ILE A 87 -7.08 -14.65 2.11
CA ILE A 87 -6.84 -13.23 1.77
C ILE A 87 -7.55 -12.85 0.47
N ASP A 88 -7.38 -13.64 -0.60
CA ASP A 88 -8.01 -13.38 -1.90
C ASP A 88 -9.54 -13.47 -1.82
N ALA A 89 -10.06 -14.53 -1.21
CA ALA A 89 -11.50 -14.79 -1.11
C ALA A 89 -12.23 -13.70 -0.33
N GLU A 90 -11.75 -13.33 0.85
CA GLU A 90 -12.42 -12.30 1.67
C GLU A 90 -12.31 -10.90 1.04
N ALA A 91 -11.23 -10.59 0.31
CA ALA A 91 -11.12 -9.32 -0.43
C ALA A 91 -12.15 -9.23 -1.57
N ARG A 92 -12.31 -10.30 -2.35
CA ARG A 92 -13.29 -10.37 -3.43
C ARG A 92 -14.71 -10.28 -2.90
N LYS A 93 -15.01 -11.03 -1.83
CA LYS A 93 -16.30 -10.99 -1.14
C LYS A 93 -16.61 -9.60 -0.61
N PHE A 94 -15.66 -8.97 0.09
CA PHE A 94 -15.80 -7.61 0.61
C PHE A 94 -16.08 -6.59 -0.50
N THR A 95 -15.27 -6.58 -1.56
CA THR A 95 -15.41 -5.61 -2.67
C THR A 95 -16.71 -5.84 -3.46
N ALA A 96 -17.10 -7.08 -3.73
CA ALA A 96 -18.36 -7.40 -4.39
C ALA A 96 -19.58 -6.96 -3.58
N ALA A 97 -19.54 -7.11 -2.24
CA ALA A 97 -20.63 -6.70 -1.37
C ALA A 97 -20.72 -5.18 -1.19
N THR A 98 -19.59 -4.47 -1.17
CA THR A 98 -19.54 -3.04 -0.85
C THR A 98 -19.54 -2.12 -2.07
N HIS A 99 -19.07 -2.59 -3.22
CA HIS A 99 -18.93 -1.81 -4.46
C HIS A 99 -19.46 -2.59 -5.67
N PRO A 100 -20.76 -2.93 -5.71
CA PRO A 100 -21.33 -3.68 -6.81
C PRO A 100 -21.15 -2.93 -8.14
N GLY A 101 -20.69 -3.66 -9.17
CA GLY A 101 -20.46 -3.09 -10.51
C GLY A 101 -19.11 -2.38 -10.69
N VAL A 102 -18.31 -2.23 -9.63
CA VAL A 102 -16.95 -1.69 -9.74
C VAL A 102 -15.97 -2.82 -10.08
N VAL A 103 -15.12 -2.60 -11.08
CA VAL A 103 -14.07 -3.55 -11.46
C VAL A 103 -12.86 -3.37 -10.54
N PHE A 104 -12.45 -4.46 -9.89
CA PHE A 104 -11.27 -4.49 -9.02
C PHE A 104 -10.15 -5.34 -9.59
N ARG A 105 -8.93 -4.98 -9.21
CA ARG A 105 -7.71 -5.76 -9.38
C ARG A 105 -7.22 -6.19 -8.01
N PHE A 106 -6.77 -7.43 -7.92
CA PHE A 106 -6.29 -8.05 -6.68
C PHE A 106 -4.87 -8.53 -6.90
N GLY A 107 -3.92 -8.09 -6.09
CA GLY A 107 -2.53 -8.47 -6.32
C GLY A 107 -1.52 -7.79 -5.44
N TYR A 108 -0.26 -8.01 -5.77
CA TYR A 108 0.88 -7.63 -4.96
C TYR A 108 1.91 -6.88 -5.80
N HIS A 109 2.61 -5.93 -5.17
CA HIS A 109 3.82 -5.38 -5.78
C HIS A 109 4.95 -6.41 -5.74
N ALA A 110 5.59 -6.64 -6.89
CA ALA A 110 6.68 -7.60 -7.06
C ALA A 110 7.88 -7.31 -6.14
N ILE A 111 8.15 -6.02 -5.87
CA ILE A 111 9.10 -5.57 -4.85
C ILE A 111 8.33 -4.68 -3.86
N PRO A 112 7.97 -5.19 -2.67
CA PRO A 112 7.13 -4.43 -1.74
C PRO A 112 7.89 -3.22 -1.19
N SER A 113 7.16 -2.11 -1.05
CA SER A 113 7.70 -0.90 -0.44
C SER A 113 7.71 -0.98 1.09
N MET A 114 6.85 -1.81 1.69
CA MET A 114 6.71 -1.95 3.14
C MET A 114 7.06 -3.37 3.59
N ALA A 115 7.59 -3.48 4.81
CA ALA A 115 7.93 -4.75 5.42
C ALA A 115 6.69 -5.37 6.07
N GLN A 116 5.85 -6.00 5.25
CA GLN A 116 4.76 -6.93 5.60
C GLN A 116 4.02 -7.25 4.30
N VAL A 117 3.66 -8.51 4.07
CA VAL A 117 2.81 -8.91 2.94
C VAL A 117 1.46 -8.23 3.09
N HIS A 118 1.04 -7.55 2.04
CA HIS A 118 -0.29 -6.96 1.92
C HIS A 118 -0.75 -7.10 0.48
N MET A 119 -1.96 -7.61 0.30
CA MET A 119 -2.60 -7.64 -1.01
C MET A 119 -3.32 -6.31 -1.23
N HIS A 120 -3.15 -5.74 -2.41
CA HIS A 120 -3.94 -4.62 -2.87
C HIS A 120 -5.26 -5.13 -3.44
N ALA A 121 -6.38 -4.60 -2.96
CA ALA A 121 -7.66 -4.64 -3.65
C ALA A 121 -7.97 -3.21 -4.14
N ILE A 122 -7.77 -2.96 -5.43
CA ILE A 122 -7.81 -1.62 -6.01
C ILE A 122 -8.76 -1.57 -7.21
N SER A 123 -9.65 -0.58 -7.25
CA SER A 123 -10.52 -0.38 -8.40
C SER A 123 -9.72 0.08 -9.63
N ASP A 124 -10.16 -0.32 -10.83
CA ASP A 124 -9.40 -0.10 -12.07
C ASP A 124 -9.53 1.32 -12.66
N ASP A 125 -10.26 2.23 -12.00
CA ASP A 125 -10.45 3.61 -12.46
C ASP A 125 -9.18 4.45 -12.35
N PHE A 126 -8.35 4.20 -11.32
CA PHE A 126 -7.17 5.00 -10.98
C PHE A 126 -7.40 6.53 -10.89
N ASP A 127 -8.65 6.97 -10.64
CA ASP A 127 -9.02 8.37 -10.48
C ASP A 127 -8.83 8.78 -9.02
N SER A 128 -7.61 9.22 -8.70
CA SER A 128 -7.26 9.65 -7.35
C SER A 128 -6.30 10.85 -7.34
N PRO A 129 -6.44 11.81 -6.40
CA PRO A 129 -5.45 12.85 -6.18
C PRO A 129 -4.08 12.31 -5.71
N CYS A 130 -4.01 11.11 -5.12
CA CYS A 130 -2.76 10.50 -4.65
C CYS A 130 -2.00 9.74 -5.76
N LEU A 131 -2.61 9.52 -6.93
CA LEU A 131 -1.90 9.10 -8.14
C LEU A 131 -1.14 10.30 -8.72
N LYS A 132 0.16 10.39 -8.43
CA LYS A 132 1.00 11.58 -8.66
C LYS A 132 2.19 11.35 -9.58
N THR A 133 2.71 10.13 -9.66
CA THR A 133 3.99 9.85 -10.33
C THR A 133 3.85 8.70 -11.31
N LYS A 134 4.76 8.66 -12.30
CA LYS A 134 4.90 7.54 -13.23
C LYS A 134 5.06 6.21 -12.50
N LYS A 135 5.85 6.19 -11.42
CA LYS A 135 6.04 5.01 -10.59
C LYS A 135 4.75 4.54 -9.94
N HIS A 136 3.89 5.46 -9.46
CA HIS A 136 2.58 5.07 -8.92
C HIS A 136 1.68 4.45 -9.98
N TRP A 137 1.77 4.86 -11.24
CA TRP A 137 0.99 4.24 -12.31
C TRP A 137 1.55 2.86 -12.66
N ASN A 138 2.83 2.83 -13.04
CA ASN A 138 3.48 1.61 -13.50
C ASN A 138 3.52 0.51 -12.43
N SER A 139 3.52 0.85 -11.13
CA SER A 139 3.48 -0.14 -10.06
C SER A 139 2.19 -0.96 -10.05
N PHE A 140 1.10 -0.43 -10.63
CA PHE A 140 -0.17 -1.15 -10.75
C PHE A 140 -0.45 -1.62 -12.18
N THR A 141 0.09 -0.98 -13.22
CA THR A 141 -0.31 -1.23 -14.62
C THR A 141 0.79 -1.88 -15.47
N THR A 142 1.78 -2.50 -14.85
CA THR A 142 2.80 -3.33 -15.50
C THR A 142 2.93 -4.65 -14.74
N ASP A 143 3.80 -5.55 -15.20
CA ASP A 143 4.15 -6.80 -14.50
C ASP A 143 4.79 -6.58 -13.12
N TYR A 144 5.00 -5.33 -12.72
CA TYR A 144 5.31 -4.98 -11.34
C TYR A 144 4.14 -5.29 -10.38
N PHE A 145 2.91 -5.32 -10.88
CA PHE A 145 1.73 -5.75 -10.15
C PHE A 145 1.39 -7.19 -10.52
N ILE A 146 1.69 -8.12 -9.62
CA ILE A 146 1.44 -9.54 -9.84
C ILE A 146 0.04 -9.87 -9.36
N ASP A 147 -0.77 -10.46 -10.22
CA ASP A 147 -2.14 -10.86 -9.89
C ASP A 147 -2.16 -11.90 -8.76
N SER A 148 -3.13 -11.76 -7.85
CA SER A 148 -3.28 -12.66 -6.70
C SER A 148 -3.44 -14.12 -7.11
N GLN A 149 -4.21 -14.39 -8.17
CA GLN A 149 -4.40 -15.75 -8.67
C GLN A 149 -3.10 -16.32 -9.26
N GLU A 150 -2.27 -15.49 -9.89
CA GLU A 150 -0.96 -15.90 -10.38
C GLU A 150 -0.04 -16.30 -9.22
N ILE A 151 -0.04 -15.53 -8.13
CA ILE A 151 0.71 -15.87 -6.90
C ILE A 151 0.24 -17.21 -6.33
N LEU A 152 -1.08 -17.41 -6.21
CA LEU A 152 -1.65 -18.67 -5.71
C LEU A 152 -1.24 -19.86 -6.57
N ASN A 153 -1.32 -19.72 -7.90
CA ASN A 153 -0.96 -20.78 -8.83
C ASN A 153 0.54 -21.13 -8.75
N LYS A 154 1.41 -20.11 -8.70
CA LYS A 154 2.86 -20.31 -8.55
C LYS A 154 3.20 -20.98 -7.21
N LEU A 155 2.55 -20.56 -6.14
CA LEU A 155 2.77 -21.13 -4.81
C LEU A 155 2.32 -22.59 -4.74
N ALA A 156 1.16 -22.92 -5.32
CA ALA A 156 0.66 -24.29 -5.39
C ALA A 156 1.56 -25.20 -6.24
N ALA A 157 2.07 -24.70 -7.36
CA ALA A 157 2.89 -25.48 -8.29
C ALA A 157 4.34 -25.67 -7.82
N HIS A 158 4.93 -24.67 -7.18
CA HIS A 158 6.37 -24.63 -6.90
C HIS A 158 6.72 -24.52 -5.41
N GLY A 159 5.72 -24.33 -4.54
CA GLY A 159 5.91 -24.13 -3.10
C GLY A 159 6.60 -22.82 -2.71
N ARG A 160 6.86 -21.94 -3.68
CA ARG A 160 7.51 -20.63 -3.51
C ARG A 160 7.10 -19.65 -4.61
N ILE A 161 7.27 -18.37 -4.34
CA ILE A 161 7.04 -17.29 -5.31
C ILE A 161 8.37 -16.88 -5.93
N SER A 162 8.44 -16.78 -7.25
CA SER A 162 9.62 -16.29 -7.95
C SER A 162 9.77 -14.77 -7.79
N GLU A 163 11.00 -14.32 -7.55
CA GLU A 163 11.31 -12.90 -7.41
C GLU A 163 11.71 -12.29 -8.75
N ILE A 164 11.35 -11.02 -8.97
CA ILE A 164 11.98 -10.22 -10.00
C ILE A 164 13.23 -9.55 -9.44
N SER A 165 14.26 -9.36 -10.28
CA SER A 165 15.45 -8.64 -9.87
C SER A 165 15.15 -7.15 -9.64
N SER A 166 15.96 -6.48 -8.81
CA SER A 166 15.83 -5.03 -8.59
C SER A 166 15.98 -4.22 -9.88
N SER A 167 16.83 -4.68 -10.82
CA SER A 167 17.00 -4.04 -12.13
C SER A 167 15.74 -4.20 -12.99
N GLU A 168 15.12 -5.38 -12.98
CA GLU A 168 13.85 -5.63 -13.67
C GLU A 168 12.71 -4.79 -13.09
N GLY A 169 12.56 -4.80 -11.76
CA GLY A 169 11.56 -3.96 -11.08
C GLY A 169 11.74 -2.48 -11.40
N LYS A 170 12.98 -1.99 -11.44
CA LYS A 170 13.27 -0.60 -11.86
C LYS A 170 12.87 -0.35 -13.32
N ARG A 171 13.16 -1.28 -14.22
CA ARG A 171 12.78 -1.18 -15.63
C ARG A 171 11.26 -1.04 -15.78
N LEU A 172 10.49 -1.91 -15.13
CA LEU A 172 9.02 -1.87 -15.14
C LEU A 172 8.48 -0.53 -14.61
N LEU A 173 9.01 -0.04 -13.49
CA LEU A 173 8.60 1.23 -12.90
C LEU A 173 8.97 2.46 -13.76
N ASP A 174 10.05 2.39 -14.53
CA ASP A 174 10.53 3.50 -15.36
C ASP A 174 9.97 3.47 -16.80
N SER A 175 9.25 2.40 -17.18
CA SER A 175 8.56 2.23 -18.47
C SER A 175 7.73 3.44 -18.88
N LYS A 176 7.53 3.61 -20.20
CA LYS A 176 6.64 4.64 -20.73
C LYS A 176 5.22 4.46 -20.17
N LEU A 177 4.52 5.58 -19.97
CA LEU A 177 3.13 5.55 -19.56
C LEU A 177 2.29 5.00 -20.71
N ARG A 178 1.47 4.00 -20.40
CA ARG A 178 0.49 3.40 -21.31
C ARG A 178 -0.83 3.24 -20.57
N CYS A 179 -1.95 3.54 -21.23
CA CYS A 179 -3.26 3.29 -20.67
C CYS A 179 -3.47 1.78 -20.48
N HIS A 180 -4.11 1.36 -19.39
CA HIS A 180 -4.38 -0.06 -19.14
C HIS A 180 -5.68 -0.54 -19.82
N LYS A 181 -6.46 0.36 -20.43
CA LYS A 181 -7.73 0.04 -21.12
C LYS A 181 -7.66 0.21 -22.65
N CYS A 182 -6.63 0.87 -23.19
CA CYS A 182 -6.48 1.11 -24.63
C CYS A 182 -5.02 1.43 -25.00
N ASP A 183 -4.75 1.66 -26.28
CA ASP A 183 -3.38 1.82 -26.81
C ASP A 183 -2.75 3.21 -26.63
N VAL A 184 -3.42 4.14 -25.95
CA VAL A 184 -2.88 5.50 -25.75
C VAL A 184 -1.65 5.48 -24.84
N GLU A 185 -0.60 6.19 -25.25
CA GLU A 185 0.62 6.43 -24.46
C GLU A 185 0.73 7.92 -24.05
N PRO A 186 0.19 8.33 -22.89
CA PRO A 186 0.25 9.72 -22.48
C PRO A 186 1.69 10.15 -22.14
N PRO A 187 2.11 11.38 -22.48
CA PRO A 187 3.49 11.82 -22.26
C PRO A 187 3.82 12.09 -20.77
N ASN A 188 2.80 12.30 -19.92
CA ASN A 188 2.97 12.63 -18.51
C ASN A 188 1.71 12.29 -17.69
N ILE A 189 1.85 12.30 -16.36
CA ILE A 189 0.76 11.98 -15.43
C ILE A 189 -0.47 12.90 -15.58
N PRO A 190 -0.35 14.24 -15.74
CA PRO A 190 -1.51 15.08 -15.98
C PRO A 190 -2.33 14.66 -17.22
N LYS A 191 -1.68 14.38 -18.35
CA LYS A 191 -2.34 13.92 -19.57
C LYS A 191 -2.93 12.51 -19.41
N LEU A 192 -2.25 11.63 -18.67
CA LEU A 192 -2.78 10.32 -18.30
C LEU A 192 -4.06 10.45 -17.46
N LYS A 193 -4.06 11.29 -16.44
CA LYS A 193 -5.23 11.49 -15.57
C LYS A 193 -6.42 12.09 -16.31
N LEU A 194 -6.16 12.96 -17.29
CA LEU A 194 -7.22 13.44 -18.18
C LEU A 194 -7.75 12.30 -19.06
N HIS A 195 -6.86 11.47 -19.61
CA HIS A 195 -7.24 10.36 -20.47
C HIS A 195 -8.02 9.28 -19.74
N ILE A 196 -7.61 8.83 -18.54
CA ILE A 196 -8.33 7.75 -17.84
C ILE A 196 -9.78 8.11 -17.51
N ARG A 197 -10.09 9.41 -17.35
CA ARG A 197 -11.45 9.90 -17.15
C ARG A 197 -12.36 9.68 -18.35
N THR A 198 -11.82 9.55 -19.55
CA THR A 198 -12.63 9.21 -20.74
C THR A 198 -13.14 7.77 -20.71
N HIS A 199 -12.56 6.92 -19.84
CA HIS A 199 -13.02 5.54 -19.63
C HIS A 199 -14.00 5.40 -18.46
N LEU A 200 -14.27 6.48 -17.73
CA LEU A 200 -15.24 6.48 -16.64
C LEU A 200 -16.61 6.72 -17.25
N THR A 201 -17.55 5.81 -17.00
CA THR A 201 -18.92 5.86 -17.50
C THR A 201 -19.80 6.87 -16.75
N GLU A 202 -19.27 7.47 -15.68
CA GLU A 202 -19.94 8.51 -14.94
C GLU A 202 -19.66 9.87 -15.57
N LYS A 203 -20.73 10.53 -16.06
CA LYS A 203 -20.69 11.96 -16.35
C LYS A 203 -20.35 12.71 -15.05
N PRO A 204 -19.56 13.80 -15.12
CA PRO A 204 -19.29 14.66 -13.97
C PRO A 204 -20.57 15.23 -13.36
#